data_AF-A0A1Q5RFD7-F1
#
_entry.id   AF-A0A1Q5RFD7-F1
#
_cell.length_a   1.000
_cell.length_b   1.000
_cell.length_c   1.000
_cell.angle_alpha   90.00
_cell.angle_beta   90.00
_cell.angle_gamma   90.00
#
_symmetry.space_group_name_H-M   'P 1'
#
loop_
_entity.id
_entity.type
_entity.pdbx_description
1 polymer ?
#
loop_
_entity_poly.entity_id
_entity_poly.type
_entity_poly.pdbx_seq_one_letter_code
_entity_poly.pdbx_strand_id
1 'polypeptide(L)'
;MCCDGTGNEISENISNVLKLYRCLRKTDKTKPRQLVFYDPGVGTVTEPTTWHRWKANINLVLGLATGYGLDDNVLSAYRFLVEHYAPGDKIYLFGFSRGAYTVRVLAGLIHKVGLISPEQTNLAGSGLIAYKQYSGTGRGNDIGDLTDAGSDDEGPLPQDKFDLAAQFARITSSRWPTIHFIGVWDTVASVIVPRPDRFYWPSLEELAFTLRNPSVHIFRQAIAIDERRCMFRLKEWEDPQEYWSNRFVPDHKKQAQDIKQVWFAGVHCDVGGGYKETESGESKYPLIWMIDEAAKAGLNFNTRTVNHLAWGIQRKNSPFKYVEPGYTKETGELHNSMTPAWRVLEYLPKSAKYKEWPERKVFLGFYIPDCEPRVIPEGAHVHESVVKRMAVEPEYQPVNLPKDFVKVPMPVPPRGEAEGV
;
A
#
# COMPACT_ATOMS: atom_id res chain seq x y z
N MET A 1 -2.05 8.23 8.66
CA MET A 1 -1.24 8.78 7.54
C MET A 1 -1.74 8.16 6.25
N CYS A 2 -1.82 8.93 5.18
CA CYS A 2 -2.41 8.51 3.91
C CYS A 2 -1.48 8.92 2.77
N CYS A 3 -0.76 7.97 2.17
CA CYS A 3 0.21 8.22 1.11
C CYS A 3 -0.32 7.69 -0.22
N ASP A 4 -0.56 8.57 -1.18
CA ASP A 4 -1.10 8.20 -2.48
C ASP A 4 -0.01 7.72 -3.46
N GLY A 5 -0.45 7.04 -4.52
CA GLY A 5 0.37 6.69 -5.66
C GLY A 5 0.67 7.89 -6.55
N THR A 6 1.68 7.76 -7.40
CA THR A 6 2.10 8.81 -8.33
C THR A 6 1.06 9.13 -9.40
N GLY A 7 0.88 10.43 -9.67
CA GLY A 7 -0.01 10.93 -10.72
C GLY A 7 -1.46 11.11 -10.26
N ASN A 8 -1.75 10.84 -8.98
CA ASN A 8 -3.06 11.11 -8.38
C ASN A 8 -3.09 12.56 -7.89
N GLU A 9 -3.55 13.45 -8.76
CA GLU A 9 -3.83 14.84 -8.40
C GLU A 9 -5.08 14.95 -7.53
N ILE A 10 -5.18 16.05 -6.78
CA ILE A 10 -6.43 16.50 -6.15
C ILE A 10 -7.34 17.11 -7.24
N SER A 11 -7.65 16.32 -8.28
CA SER A 11 -8.56 16.67 -9.37
C SER A 11 -9.59 15.55 -9.58
N GLU A 12 -10.45 15.67 -10.60
CA GLU A 12 -11.72 14.94 -10.79
C GLU A 12 -11.66 13.40 -10.56
N ASN A 13 -10.49 12.80 -10.72
CA ASN A 13 -10.26 11.36 -10.57
C ASN A 13 -9.55 11.06 -9.24
N ILE A 14 -10.34 10.75 -8.20
CA ILE A 14 -9.82 10.57 -6.85
C ILE A 14 -9.50 9.10 -6.51
N SER A 15 -8.36 8.87 -5.88
CA SER A 15 -7.96 7.55 -5.36
C SER A 15 -8.77 7.16 -4.11
N ASN A 16 -8.72 5.88 -3.75
CA ASN A 16 -9.27 5.38 -2.50
C ASN A 16 -8.51 5.90 -1.27
N VAL A 17 -7.22 6.25 -1.40
CA VAL A 17 -6.46 6.92 -0.33
C VAL A 17 -7.03 8.30 -0.04
N LEU A 18 -7.29 9.10 -1.08
CA LEU A 18 -7.87 10.43 -0.92
C LEU A 18 -9.33 10.36 -0.47
N LYS A 19 -10.13 9.40 -0.98
CA LYS A 19 -11.49 9.14 -0.48
C LYS A 19 -11.47 8.77 1.01
N LEU A 20 -10.58 7.86 1.43
CA LEU A 20 -10.40 7.49 2.84
C LEU A 20 -9.99 8.71 3.67
N TYR A 21 -8.99 9.47 3.23
CA TYR A 21 -8.55 10.71 3.89
C TYR A 21 -9.71 11.68 4.11
N ARG A 22 -10.61 11.86 3.13
CA ARG A 22 -11.81 12.71 3.26
C ARG A 22 -12.84 12.13 4.24
N CYS A 23 -12.92 10.81 4.37
CA CYS A 23 -13.80 10.13 5.30
C CYS A 23 -13.31 10.18 6.75
N LEU A 24 -12.01 10.37 7.01
CA LEU A 24 -11.47 10.46 8.37
C LEU A 24 -12.00 11.67 9.13
N ARG A 25 -12.30 11.48 10.41
CA ARG A 25 -12.72 12.58 11.30
C ARG A 25 -11.51 13.42 11.72
N LYS A 26 -11.58 14.74 11.47
CA LYS A 26 -10.47 15.70 11.68
C LYS A 26 -10.89 16.90 12.54
N THR A 27 -11.64 16.63 13.60
CA THR A 27 -12.16 17.68 14.48
C THR A 27 -11.47 17.61 15.83
N ASP A 28 -11.23 18.74 16.48
CA ASP A 28 -10.67 18.76 17.85
C ASP A 28 -11.58 18.05 18.88
N LYS A 29 -12.85 17.84 18.51
CA LYS A 29 -13.84 17.09 19.29
C LYS A 29 -13.71 15.57 19.16
N THR A 30 -12.87 15.05 18.26
CA THR A 30 -12.65 13.60 18.14
C THR A 30 -11.91 13.11 19.38
N LYS A 31 -12.45 12.11 20.08
CA LYS A 31 -11.81 11.47 21.23
C LYS A 31 -11.62 9.97 20.95
N PRO A 32 -10.39 9.42 21.04
CA PRO A 32 -9.11 10.15 21.21
C PRO A 32 -8.82 11.10 20.04
N ARG A 33 -7.95 12.10 20.24
CA ARG A 33 -7.58 13.07 19.20
C ARG A 33 -6.99 12.32 18.01
N GLN A 34 -7.49 12.59 16.81
CA GLN A 34 -7.06 11.93 15.58
C GLN A 34 -6.37 12.94 14.66
N LEU A 35 -5.06 12.81 14.50
CA LEU A 35 -4.27 13.57 13.55
C LEU A 35 -4.22 12.85 12.20
N VAL A 36 -4.33 13.60 11.11
CA VAL A 36 -4.38 13.03 9.76
C VAL A 36 -3.40 13.76 8.86
N PHE A 37 -2.48 13.01 8.27
CA PHE A 37 -1.51 13.45 7.29
C PHE A 37 -1.84 12.84 5.92
N TYR A 38 -1.76 13.64 4.85
CA TYR A 38 -1.96 13.21 3.47
C TYR A 38 -0.75 13.60 2.61
N ASP A 39 -0.21 12.63 1.90
CA ASP A 39 0.85 12.80 0.92
C ASP A 39 0.29 12.48 -0.48
N PRO A 40 0.36 13.41 -1.46
CA PRO A 40 -0.23 13.24 -2.79
C PRO A 40 0.61 12.35 -3.74
N GLY A 41 1.73 11.78 -3.29
CA GLY A 41 2.63 11.01 -4.14
C GLY A 41 3.62 11.86 -4.96
N VAL A 42 4.58 11.20 -5.59
CA VAL A 42 5.64 11.83 -6.40
C VAL A 42 5.09 12.33 -7.74
N GLY A 43 5.52 13.50 -8.21
CA GLY A 43 5.29 13.98 -9.58
C GLY A 43 3.97 14.73 -9.82
N THR A 44 3.24 15.03 -8.76
CA THR A 44 1.98 15.80 -8.79
C THR A 44 2.30 17.29 -8.95
N VAL A 45 2.73 17.70 -10.16
CA VAL A 45 2.92 19.12 -10.49
C VAL A 45 1.54 19.77 -10.57
N THR A 46 1.29 20.73 -9.68
CA THR A 46 0.04 21.49 -9.58
C THR A 46 -0.14 22.52 -10.72
N GLU A 47 -0.02 22.11 -11.99
CA GLU A 47 -0.29 22.98 -13.14
C GLU A 47 -1.22 22.35 -14.19
N PRO A 48 -2.28 23.05 -14.62
CA PRO A 48 -3.28 22.53 -15.54
C PRO A 48 -2.80 22.60 -16.99
N THR A 49 -2.10 21.56 -17.48
CA THR A 49 -1.89 21.38 -18.93
C THR A 49 -2.40 20.01 -19.39
N THR A 50 -3.57 20.03 -20.01
CA THR A 50 -4.38 18.86 -20.40
C THR A 50 -3.82 18.04 -21.56
N TRP A 51 -2.87 18.58 -22.34
CA TRP A 51 -2.42 17.98 -23.60
C TRP A 51 -1.27 16.95 -23.48
N HIS A 52 -0.65 16.82 -22.31
CA HIS A 52 0.46 15.87 -22.09
C HIS A 52 0.11 14.64 -21.23
N ARG A 53 -1.14 14.46 -20.76
CA ARG A 53 -1.53 13.38 -19.82
C ARG A 53 -1.13 11.96 -20.26
N TRP A 54 -1.24 11.59 -21.54
CA TRP A 54 -0.86 10.23 -21.97
C TRP A 54 0.66 10.02 -22.06
N LYS A 55 1.42 11.05 -22.49
CA LYS A 55 2.90 11.01 -22.52
C LYS A 55 3.48 11.14 -21.12
N ALA A 56 2.84 11.93 -20.25
CA ALA A 56 3.19 12.11 -18.85
C ALA A 56 3.05 10.79 -18.11
N ASN A 57 1.94 10.05 -18.24
CA ASN A 57 1.80 8.75 -17.55
C ASN A 57 2.86 7.72 -17.95
N ILE A 58 3.29 7.69 -19.22
CA ILE A 58 4.34 6.75 -19.69
C ILE A 58 5.74 7.23 -19.28
N ASN A 59 6.06 8.52 -19.47
CA ASN A 59 7.36 9.09 -19.09
C ASN A 59 7.55 9.19 -17.57
N LEU A 60 6.46 9.38 -16.82
CA LEU A 60 6.44 9.29 -15.37
C LEU A 60 6.75 7.83 -15.02
N VAL A 61 5.95 6.85 -15.43
CA VAL A 61 6.21 5.44 -15.04
C VAL A 61 7.61 4.93 -15.45
N LEU A 62 8.17 5.37 -16.58
CA LEU A 62 9.55 5.07 -17.00
C LEU A 62 10.62 5.91 -16.28
N GLY A 63 10.39 7.19 -16.00
CA GLY A 63 11.32 8.08 -15.26
C GLY A 63 11.38 7.77 -13.75
N LEU A 64 10.34 7.10 -13.25
CA LEU A 64 10.21 6.54 -11.90
C LEU A 64 10.98 5.22 -11.72
N ALA A 65 11.69 4.78 -12.75
CA ALA A 65 12.74 3.77 -12.64
C ALA A 65 14.03 4.32 -12.00
N THR A 66 13.92 5.42 -11.26
CA THR A 66 14.91 6.00 -10.37
C THR A 66 14.15 6.32 -9.09
N GLY A 67 14.66 6.02 -7.89
CA GLY A 67 13.95 6.22 -6.61
C GLY A 67 13.59 7.67 -6.25
N TYR A 68 13.48 8.56 -7.23
CA TYR A 68 13.18 9.98 -7.12
C TYR A 68 11.82 10.19 -6.44
N GLY A 69 11.82 10.95 -5.33
CA GLY A 69 10.65 11.31 -4.54
C GLY A 69 10.14 10.26 -3.54
N LEU A 70 10.55 8.99 -3.61
CA LEU A 70 10.17 8.00 -2.58
C LEU A 70 10.75 8.39 -1.22
N ASP A 71 12.05 8.73 -1.21
CA ASP A 71 12.76 9.14 0.01
C ASP A 71 12.12 10.39 0.63
N ASP A 72 11.72 11.36 -0.20
CA ASP A 72 11.07 12.59 0.27
C ASP A 72 9.71 12.32 0.91
N ASN A 73 8.89 11.45 0.30
CA ASN A 73 7.57 11.10 0.85
C ASN A 73 7.72 10.32 2.16
N VAL A 74 8.67 9.37 2.24
CA VAL A 74 8.98 8.64 3.47
C VAL A 74 9.46 9.61 4.55
N LEU A 75 10.36 10.55 4.22
CA LEU A 75 10.89 11.53 5.18
C LEU A 75 9.82 12.50 5.67
N SER A 76 8.97 13.01 4.78
CA SER A 76 7.87 13.91 5.14
C SER A 76 6.93 13.24 6.13
N ALA A 77 6.55 12.00 5.83
CA ALA A 77 5.73 11.15 6.70
C ALA A 77 6.44 10.85 8.04
N TYR A 78 7.72 10.46 8.02
CA TYR A 78 8.50 10.16 9.21
C TYR A 78 8.64 11.39 10.13
N ARG A 79 8.95 12.56 9.58
CA ARG A 79 9.03 13.83 10.33
C ARG A 79 7.71 14.19 10.99
N PHE A 80 6.58 14.01 10.28
CA PHE A 80 5.26 14.20 10.86
C PHE A 80 5.05 13.32 12.10
N LEU A 81 5.45 12.04 12.06
CA LEU A 81 5.37 11.16 13.23
C LEU A 81 6.32 11.60 14.36
N VAL A 82 7.57 11.94 14.03
CA VAL A 82 8.55 12.42 15.02
C VAL A 82 8.02 13.62 15.80
N GLU A 83 7.40 14.58 15.12
CA GLU A 83 6.88 15.81 15.72
C GLU A 83 5.60 15.61 16.54
N HIS A 84 4.75 14.65 16.18
CA HIS A 84 3.38 14.56 16.71
C HIS A 84 3.10 13.31 17.55
N TYR A 85 3.94 12.28 17.49
CA TYR A 85 3.72 11.04 18.23
C TYR A 85 3.98 11.20 19.73
N ALA A 86 3.02 10.81 20.55
CA ALA A 86 3.17 10.63 21.99
C ALA A 86 3.09 9.14 22.37
N PRO A 87 3.77 8.70 23.45
CA PRO A 87 3.63 7.34 23.95
C PRO A 87 2.16 6.94 24.17
N GLY A 88 1.74 5.83 23.57
CA GLY A 88 0.36 5.33 23.63
C GLY A 88 -0.50 5.68 22.41
N ASP A 89 -0.02 6.55 21.52
CA ASP A 89 -0.70 6.83 20.26
C ASP A 89 -0.70 5.60 19.33
N LYS A 90 -1.80 5.46 18.57
CA LYS A 90 -1.94 4.40 17.56
C LYS A 90 -1.59 4.93 16.19
N ILE A 91 -0.58 4.33 15.56
CA ILE A 91 -0.15 4.68 14.20
C ILE A 91 -0.98 3.88 13.19
N TYR A 92 -1.70 4.59 12.31
CA TYR A 92 -2.42 4.03 11.17
C TYR A 92 -1.79 4.51 9.87
N LEU A 93 -1.38 3.59 9.00
CA LEU A 93 -0.76 3.88 7.72
C LEU A 93 -1.62 3.37 6.57
N PHE A 94 -1.89 4.22 5.59
CA PHE A 94 -2.66 3.86 4.40
C PHE A 94 -1.92 4.24 3.14
N GLY A 95 -1.97 3.40 2.11
CA GLY A 95 -1.43 3.78 0.82
C GLY A 95 -1.90 2.93 -0.35
N PHE A 96 -1.77 3.47 -1.56
CA PHE A 96 -2.12 2.80 -2.81
C PHE A 96 -0.91 2.75 -3.73
N SER A 97 -0.70 1.62 -4.42
CA SER A 97 0.33 1.50 -5.45
C SER A 97 1.73 1.73 -4.87
N ARG A 98 2.45 2.76 -5.35
CA ARG A 98 3.69 3.23 -4.73
C ARG A 98 3.50 3.80 -3.34
N GLY A 99 2.42 4.52 -3.08
CA GLY A 99 2.10 5.02 -1.74
C GLY A 99 1.93 3.89 -0.73
N ALA A 100 1.46 2.72 -1.19
CA ALA A 100 1.46 1.50 -0.36
C ALA A 100 2.88 1.01 -0.04
N TYR A 101 3.80 1.07 -1.02
CA TYR A 101 5.21 0.77 -0.76
C TYR A 101 5.84 1.82 0.15
N THR A 102 5.56 3.11 -0.03
CA THR A 102 6.00 4.22 0.84
C THR A 102 5.66 3.96 2.30
N VAL A 103 4.41 3.57 2.61
CA VAL A 103 4.02 3.29 4.01
C VAL A 103 4.65 2.02 4.58
N ARG A 104 4.93 1.01 3.74
CA ARG A 104 5.69 -0.18 4.16
C ARG A 104 7.16 0.16 4.44
N VAL A 105 7.77 1.00 3.61
CA VAL A 105 9.13 1.51 3.83
C VAL A 105 9.20 2.36 5.10
N LEU A 106 8.21 3.22 5.34
CA LEU A 106 8.08 3.96 6.59
C LEU A 106 7.97 3.02 7.79
N ALA A 107 7.17 1.95 7.68
CA ALA A 107 7.04 0.94 8.73
C ALA A 107 8.36 0.21 8.99
N GLY A 108 9.13 -0.13 7.94
CA GLY A 108 10.46 -0.73 8.06
C GLY A 108 11.48 0.21 8.70
N LEU A 109 11.45 1.50 8.34
CA LEU A 109 12.28 2.54 8.96
C LEU A 109 11.96 2.67 10.46
N ILE A 110 10.69 2.75 10.84
CA ILE A 110 10.26 2.80 12.24
C ILE A 110 10.68 1.53 12.99
N HIS A 111 10.54 0.35 12.37
CA HIS A 111 10.95 -0.92 12.97
C HIS A 111 12.46 -0.95 13.26
N LYS A 112 13.29 -0.59 12.28
CA LYS A 112 14.75 -0.74 12.40
C LYS A 112 15.41 0.42 13.15
N VAL A 113 15.01 1.66 12.86
CA VAL A 113 15.64 2.90 13.39
C VAL A 113 14.85 3.51 14.56
N GLY A 114 13.55 3.24 14.66
CA GLY A 114 12.67 3.91 15.63
C GLY A 114 12.32 5.35 15.20
N LEU A 115 11.58 6.05 16.07
CA LEU A 115 11.32 7.48 15.99
C LEU A 115 12.35 8.25 16.83
N ILE A 116 13.12 9.10 16.17
CA ILE A 116 14.01 10.06 16.85
C ILE A 116 13.23 11.10 17.67
N SER A 117 13.94 11.83 18.52
CA SER A 117 13.35 12.94 19.28
C SER A 117 12.94 14.10 18.37
N PRO A 118 11.85 14.84 18.68
CA PRO A 118 11.44 16.02 17.91
C PRO A 118 12.56 17.06 17.72
N GLU A 119 13.43 17.22 18.72
CA GLU A 119 14.57 18.14 18.70
C GLU A 119 15.64 17.73 17.68
N GLN A 120 15.63 16.47 17.23
CA GLN A 120 16.60 15.89 16.29
C GLN A 120 16.00 15.65 14.90
N THR A 121 14.86 16.28 14.57
CA THR A 121 14.16 16.10 13.28
C THR A 121 15.06 16.37 12.06
N ASN A 122 16.10 17.20 12.20
CA ASN A 122 17.14 17.42 11.19
C ASN A 122 17.92 16.15 10.81
N LEU A 123 17.99 15.15 11.70
CA LEU A 123 18.69 13.88 11.48
C LEU A 123 17.82 12.81 10.79
N ALA A 124 16.54 13.08 10.51
CA ALA A 124 15.64 12.12 9.86
C ALA A 124 16.21 11.57 8.53
N GLY A 125 16.86 12.42 7.73
CA GLY A 125 17.53 12.03 6.49
C GLY A 125 18.64 11.00 6.73
N SER A 126 19.47 11.23 7.76
CA SER A 126 20.54 10.30 8.15
C SER A 126 19.99 8.96 8.62
N GLY A 127 18.87 8.95 9.35
CA GLY A 127 18.18 7.73 9.75
C GLY A 127 17.69 6.91 8.56
N LEU A 128 17.10 7.56 7.56
CA LEU A 128 16.68 6.90 6.31
C LEU A 128 17.88 6.32 5.55
N ILE A 129 19.00 7.05 5.46
CA ILE A 129 20.23 6.56 4.83
C ILE A 129 20.76 5.31 5.54
N ALA A 130 20.83 5.33 6.87
CA ALA A 130 21.29 4.19 7.67
C ALA A 130 20.41 2.95 7.45
N TYR A 131 19.10 3.13 7.39
CA TYR A 131 18.14 2.05 7.09
C TYR A 131 18.30 1.50 5.65
N LYS A 132 18.51 2.36 4.65
CA LYS A 132 18.75 1.92 3.27
C LYS A 132 20.09 1.18 3.13
N GLN A 133 21.13 1.63 3.82
CA GLN A 133 22.42 0.93 3.87
C GLN A 133 22.28 -0.45 4.52
N TYR A 134 21.53 -0.57 5.63
CA TYR A 134 21.21 -1.86 6.22
C TYR A 134 20.50 -2.79 5.21
N SER A 135 19.48 -2.28 4.52
CA SER A 135 18.76 -3.04 3.48
C SER A 135 19.68 -3.48 2.33
N GLY A 136 20.63 -2.63 1.92
CA GLY A 136 21.58 -2.90 0.85
C GLY A 136 22.57 -4.04 1.13
N THR A 137 22.69 -4.49 2.39
CA THR A 137 23.49 -5.67 2.77
C THR A 137 22.79 -7.01 2.50
N GLY A 138 21.53 -6.98 2.03
CA GLY A 138 20.69 -8.16 1.84
C GLY A 138 19.99 -8.64 3.10
N ARG A 139 20.09 -7.88 4.20
CA ARG A 139 19.46 -8.14 5.50
C ARG A 139 18.07 -7.53 5.60
N GLY A 140 17.23 -8.11 6.46
CA GLY A 140 15.92 -7.59 6.87
C GLY A 140 14.72 -8.30 6.27
N ASN A 141 14.96 -9.37 5.50
CA ASN A 141 13.91 -10.22 4.94
C ASN A 141 13.93 -11.65 5.52
N ASP A 142 15.00 -12.06 6.21
CA ASP A 142 15.05 -13.34 6.90
C ASP A 142 14.56 -13.22 8.36
N ILE A 143 14.05 -14.33 8.92
CA ILE A 143 13.56 -14.35 10.32
C ILE A 143 14.69 -13.99 11.30
N GLY A 144 15.92 -14.42 11.00
CA GLY A 144 17.10 -14.12 11.83
C GLY A 144 17.45 -12.63 11.90
N ASP A 145 17.01 -11.84 10.92
CA ASP A 145 17.25 -10.38 10.89
C ASP A 145 16.27 -9.60 11.76
N LEU A 146 15.20 -10.25 12.26
CA LEU A 146 14.22 -9.62 13.14
C LEU A 146 14.79 -9.36 14.55
N THR A 147 15.73 -10.18 14.99
CA THR A 147 16.33 -10.13 16.33
C THR A 147 17.63 -9.32 16.34
N ASP A 148 17.73 -8.34 17.23
CA ASP A 148 19.01 -7.66 17.50
C ASP A 148 19.97 -8.57 18.28
N ALA A 149 21.26 -8.21 18.32
CA ALA A 149 22.24 -8.90 19.15
C ALA A 149 21.98 -8.74 20.66
N GLY A 150 21.09 -7.81 21.05
CA GLY A 150 20.66 -7.52 22.41
C GLY A 150 20.23 -6.06 22.54
N SER A 151 20.00 -5.58 23.76
CA SER A 151 19.73 -4.18 24.06
C SER A 151 20.27 -3.78 25.43
N ASP A 152 20.61 -2.51 25.60
CA ASP A 152 20.94 -1.88 26.88
C ASP A 152 20.17 -0.55 27.04
N ASP A 153 20.52 0.23 28.06
CA ASP A 153 19.88 1.51 28.37
C ASP A 153 20.00 2.54 27.23
N GLU A 154 20.95 2.39 26.31
CA GLU A 154 21.13 3.27 25.16
C GLU A 154 20.34 2.81 23.93
N GLY A 155 19.88 1.54 23.89
CA GLY A 155 19.07 0.98 22.81
C GLY A 155 19.58 -0.37 22.27
N PRO A 156 19.25 -0.73 21.02
CA PRO A 156 19.65 -2.02 20.44
C PRO A 156 21.17 -2.11 20.27
N LEU A 157 21.75 -3.25 20.63
CA LEU A 157 23.16 -3.54 20.38
C LEU A 157 23.37 -3.85 18.88
N PRO A 158 24.36 -3.21 18.22
CA PRO A 158 24.71 -3.52 16.85
C PRO A 158 25.13 -5.00 16.71
N GLN A 159 24.62 -5.70 15.69
CA GLN A 159 25.05 -7.07 15.40
C GLN A 159 26.52 -7.13 14.96
N ASP A 160 26.96 -6.10 14.24
CA ASP A 160 28.35 -5.92 13.82
C ASP A 160 28.68 -4.43 13.64
N LYS A 161 29.94 -4.14 13.27
CA LYS A 161 30.43 -2.77 13.04
C LYS A 161 29.73 -2.04 11.90
N PHE A 162 28.99 -2.76 11.05
CA PHE A 162 28.30 -2.24 9.87
C PHE A 162 26.78 -2.09 10.07
N ASP A 163 26.23 -2.48 11.24
CA ASP A 163 24.84 -2.16 11.60
C ASP A 163 24.72 -0.68 12.03
N LEU A 164 24.86 0.20 11.04
CA LEU A 164 24.78 1.65 11.18
C LEU A 164 23.41 2.11 11.67
N ALA A 165 22.34 1.34 11.38
CA ALA A 165 21.00 1.67 11.84
C ALA A 165 20.86 1.47 13.35
N ALA A 166 21.40 0.39 13.93
CA ALA A 166 21.46 0.21 15.38
C ALA A 166 22.31 1.29 16.06
N GLN A 167 23.48 1.60 15.51
CA GLN A 167 24.34 2.67 16.04
C GLN A 167 23.65 4.04 16.01
N PHE A 168 23.01 4.38 14.89
CA PHE A 168 22.24 5.62 14.76
C PHE A 168 21.13 5.71 15.80
N ALA A 169 20.39 4.62 16.01
CA ALA A 169 19.28 4.58 16.96
C ALA A 169 19.74 4.77 18.42
N ARG A 170 20.94 4.25 18.78
CA ARG A 170 21.58 4.51 20.08
C ARG A 170 21.96 5.99 20.24
N ILE A 171 22.64 6.56 19.24
CA ILE A 171 23.10 7.96 19.27
C ILE A 171 21.93 8.94 19.39
N THR A 172 20.80 8.62 18.76
CA THR A 172 19.61 9.47 18.73
C THR A 172 18.58 9.16 19.82
N SER A 173 18.86 8.16 20.67
CA SER A 173 17.96 7.64 21.71
C SER A 173 16.54 7.43 21.18
N SER A 174 16.44 6.72 20.05
CA SER A 174 15.18 6.48 19.36
C SER A 174 14.15 5.75 20.22
N ARG A 175 12.88 5.96 19.89
CA ARG A 175 11.72 5.28 20.50
C ARG A 175 11.11 4.31 19.50
N TRP A 176 10.70 3.12 19.94
CA TRP A 176 10.06 2.11 19.06
C TRP A 176 8.55 2.04 19.28
N PRO A 177 7.74 2.86 18.59
CA PRO A 177 6.30 2.71 18.63
C PRO A 177 5.87 1.44 17.90
N THR A 178 4.75 0.85 18.31
CA THR A 178 4.06 -0.17 17.54
C THR A 178 3.21 0.46 16.44
N ILE A 179 3.14 -0.21 15.30
CA ILE A 179 2.28 0.21 14.19
C ILE A 179 0.97 -0.54 14.33
N HIS A 180 -0.10 0.21 14.65
CA HIS A 180 -1.39 -0.40 14.99
C HIS A 180 -2.09 -0.99 13.77
N PHE A 181 -2.02 -0.30 12.61
CA PHE A 181 -2.71 -0.74 11.40
C PHE A 181 -1.98 -0.28 10.13
N ILE A 182 -1.80 -1.19 9.17
CA ILE A 182 -1.43 -0.86 7.78
C ILE A 182 -2.53 -1.34 6.84
N GLY A 183 -3.11 -0.40 6.08
CA GLY A 183 -4.12 -0.67 5.07
C GLY A 183 -3.68 -0.23 3.68
N VAL A 184 -3.45 -1.19 2.78
CA VAL A 184 -2.92 -0.89 1.45
C VAL A 184 -3.81 -1.38 0.32
N TRP A 185 -3.82 -0.63 -0.78
CA TRP A 185 -4.39 -1.07 -2.06
C TRP A 185 -3.27 -1.38 -3.03
N ASP A 186 -3.32 -2.58 -3.60
CA ASP A 186 -2.52 -3.08 -4.71
C ASP A 186 -1.06 -2.62 -4.70
N THR A 187 -0.29 -3.09 -3.71
CA THR A 187 1.10 -2.67 -3.55
C THR A 187 1.95 -3.13 -4.72
N VAL A 188 2.63 -2.19 -5.38
CA VAL A 188 3.58 -2.48 -6.47
C VAL A 188 4.94 -1.90 -6.11
N ALA A 189 6.01 -2.65 -6.38
CA ALA A 189 7.37 -2.17 -6.15
C ALA A 189 7.76 -1.16 -7.23
N SER A 190 8.22 0.02 -6.82
CA SER A 190 8.72 1.07 -7.72
C SER A 190 10.11 1.51 -7.31
N VAL A 191 11.05 0.58 -7.33
CA VAL A 191 12.46 0.93 -7.21
C VAL A 191 13.21 0.11 -8.24
N ILE A 192 13.23 0.60 -9.47
CA ILE A 192 14.34 0.29 -10.35
C ILE A 192 15.43 1.30 -9.94
N VAL A 193 16.62 0.83 -9.56
CA VAL A 193 17.79 1.71 -9.42
C VAL A 193 18.69 1.42 -10.63
N PRO A 194 18.99 2.42 -11.47
CA PRO A 194 20.07 2.29 -12.45
C PRO A 194 21.37 2.19 -11.65
N ARG A 195 22.02 1.03 -11.71
CA ARG A 195 23.28 0.79 -11.00
C ARG A 195 24.46 1.14 -11.90
N PRO A 196 25.26 2.19 -11.62
CA PRO A 196 26.43 2.54 -12.43
C PRO A 196 27.45 1.39 -12.51
N ASP A 197 27.55 0.58 -11.45
CA ASP A 197 28.39 -0.61 -11.34
C ASP A 197 27.91 -1.79 -12.23
N ARG A 198 26.71 -1.72 -12.81
CA ARG A 198 26.12 -2.75 -13.69
C ARG A 198 25.76 -2.21 -15.06
N PHE A 199 26.49 -1.21 -15.57
CA PHE A 199 26.19 -0.57 -16.86
C PHE A 199 24.73 -0.05 -16.93
N TYR A 200 24.25 0.54 -15.81
CA TYR A 200 22.87 1.01 -15.64
C TYR A 200 21.80 -0.07 -15.74
N TRP A 201 22.18 -1.35 -15.64
CA TRP A 201 21.21 -2.44 -15.60
C TRP A 201 20.32 -2.31 -14.35
N PRO A 202 18.99 -2.29 -14.51
CA PRO A 202 18.06 -2.03 -13.43
C PRO A 202 18.08 -3.12 -12.37
N SER A 203 18.31 -2.77 -11.10
CA SER A 203 18.08 -3.67 -9.96
C SER A 203 16.83 -3.26 -9.19
N LEU A 204 15.98 -4.24 -8.89
CA LEU A 204 14.93 -4.08 -7.88
C LEU A 204 15.60 -4.19 -6.51
N GLU A 205 15.74 -3.07 -5.81
CA GLU A 205 16.13 -3.08 -4.39
C GLU A 205 14.86 -3.12 -3.56
N GLU A 206 14.66 -4.26 -2.90
CA GLU A 206 13.66 -4.38 -1.86
C GLU A 206 14.27 -3.89 -0.55
N LEU A 207 13.59 -2.95 0.11
CA LEU A 207 14.03 -2.45 1.40
C LEU A 207 13.60 -3.42 2.50
N ALA A 208 14.43 -3.51 3.54
CA ALA A 208 14.22 -4.39 4.68
C ALA A 208 12.84 -4.20 5.30
N PHE A 209 12.23 -5.28 5.79
CA PHE A 209 10.97 -5.23 6.53
C PHE A 209 9.77 -4.64 5.76
N THR A 210 9.79 -4.69 4.42
CA THR A 210 8.68 -4.22 3.57
C THR A 210 7.69 -5.33 3.17
N LEU A 211 8.07 -6.59 3.32
CA LEU A 211 7.18 -7.76 3.15
C LEU A 211 6.88 -8.48 4.48
N ARG A 212 7.81 -8.37 5.44
CA ARG A 212 7.72 -8.93 6.78
C ARG A 212 8.05 -7.88 7.83
N ASN A 213 7.15 -7.59 8.76
CA ASN A 213 7.42 -6.60 9.80
C ASN A 213 6.67 -6.93 11.09
N PRO A 214 7.36 -7.38 12.14
CA PRO A 214 6.71 -7.80 13.37
C PRO A 214 6.20 -6.63 14.21
N SER A 215 6.60 -5.38 13.94
CA SER A 215 6.06 -4.21 14.63
C SER A 215 4.67 -3.79 14.17
N VAL A 216 4.15 -4.43 13.10
CA VAL A 216 2.79 -4.21 12.60
C VAL A 216 1.81 -5.14 13.31
N HIS A 217 0.75 -4.61 13.90
CA HIS A 217 -0.25 -5.40 14.60
C HIS A 217 -1.31 -5.96 13.65
N ILE A 218 -1.90 -5.09 12.82
CA ILE A 218 -2.96 -5.43 11.87
C ILE A 218 -2.53 -5.01 10.47
N PHE A 219 -2.57 -5.95 9.52
CA PHE A 219 -2.26 -5.71 8.12
C PHE A 219 -3.44 -6.06 7.22
N ARG A 220 -3.80 -5.14 6.31
CA ARG A 220 -4.87 -5.30 5.33
C ARG A 220 -4.38 -4.91 3.94
N GLN A 221 -4.59 -5.79 2.96
CA GLN A 221 -4.29 -5.50 1.56
C GLN A 221 -5.46 -5.86 0.65
N ALA A 222 -5.89 -4.90 -0.15
CA ALA A 222 -6.81 -5.13 -1.27
C ALA A 222 -6.00 -5.34 -2.56
N ILE A 223 -6.27 -6.41 -3.31
CA ILE A 223 -5.46 -6.85 -4.45
C ILE A 223 -6.31 -6.94 -5.71
N ALA A 224 -5.78 -6.44 -6.84
CA ALA A 224 -6.41 -6.55 -8.16
C ALA A 224 -6.18 -7.94 -8.78
N ILE A 225 -7.27 -8.59 -9.20
CA ILE A 225 -7.24 -9.89 -9.90
C ILE A 225 -6.79 -9.73 -11.36
N ASP A 226 -7.26 -8.69 -12.05
CA ASP A 226 -7.18 -8.59 -13.51
C ASP A 226 -5.99 -7.75 -14.03
N GLU A 227 -5.12 -7.29 -13.11
CA GLU A 227 -3.92 -6.53 -13.47
C GLU A 227 -2.83 -7.45 -14.05
N ARG A 228 -2.40 -7.15 -15.29
CA ARG A 228 -1.50 -7.99 -16.10
C ARG A 228 -0.25 -7.29 -16.59
N ARG A 229 -0.03 -6.01 -16.23
CA ARG A 229 1.18 -5.28 -16.65
C ARG A 229 2.38 -5.79 -15.85
N CYS A 230 3.40 -6.25 -16.55
CA CYS A 230 4.61 -6.86 -15.99
C CYS A 230 5.45 -5.93 -15.09
N MET A 231 5.21 -4.60 -15.17
CA MET A 231 5.81 -3.58 -14.29
C MET A 231 4.96 -3.29 -13.03
N PHE A 232 3.72 -3.78 -12.97
CA PHE A 232 2.80 -3.68 -11.82
C PHE A 232 2.77 -4.99 -11.04
N ARG A 233 3.97 -5.55 -10.78
CA ARG A 233 4.12 -6.78 -10.02
C ARG A 233 3.68 -6.54 -8.58
N LEU A 234 2.77 -7.40 -8.14
CA LEU A 234 2.24 -7.38 -6.78
C LEU A 234 3.35 -7.66 -5.76
N LYS A 235 3.33 -6.91 -4.67
CA LYS A 235 4.09 -7.21 -3.46
C LYS A 235 3.15 -7.70 -2.38
N GLU A 236 3.00 -9.01 -2.31
CA GLU A 236 2.24 -9.68 -1.26
C GLU A 236 2.94 -9.49 0.09
N TRP A 237 2.15 -9.39 1.15
CA TRP A 237 2.66 -9.48 2.51
C TRP A 237 2.84 -10.95 2.85
N GLU A 238 3.96 -11.32 3.48
CA GLU A 238 4.16 -12.71 3.87
C GLU A 238 3.15 -13.12 4.94
N ASP A 239 2.63 -14.34 4.88
CA ASP A 239 1.60 -14.84 5.80
C ASP A 239 1.87 -16.34 6.04
N PRO A 240 2.01 -16.82 7.31
CA PRO A 240 1.83 -16.10 8.57
C PRO A 240 3.06 -15.32 9.07
N GLN A 241 2.81 -14.35 9.97
CA GLN A 241 3.84 -13.62 10.73
C GLN A 241 3.46 -13.47 12.20
N GLU A 242 4.45 -13.11 13.01
CA GLU A 242 4.25 -12.74 14.42
C GLU A 242 4.15 -11.22 14.59
N TYR A 243 3.36 -10.80 15.57
CA TYR A 243 3.28 -9.43 16.08
C TYR A 243 4.05 -9.29 17.41
N TRP A 244 4.92 -8.28 17.45
CA TRP A 244 5.75 -7.94 18.59
C TRP A 244 5.37 -6.54 19.10
N SER A 245 4.80 -6.48 20.30
CA SER A 245 4.37 -5.21 20.93
C SER A 245 5.52 -4.27 21.28
N ASN A 246 6.74 -4.78 21.29
CA ASN A 246 7.97 -4.02 21.22
C ASN A 246 9.07 -4.96 20.70
N ARG A 247 10.17 -4.40 20.24
CA ARG A 247 11.27 -5.17 19.61
C ARG A 247 11.93 -6.19 20.53
N PHE A 248 11.83 -6.00 21.85
CA PHE A 248 12.45 -6.84 22.89
C PHE A 248 11.42 -7.65 23.68
N VAL A 249 10.24 -7.88 23.09
CA VAL A 249 9.17 -8.62 23.75
C VAL A 249 9.61 -10.08 23.95
N PRO A 250 9.44 -10.66 25.16
CA PRO A 250 9.73 -12.07 25.39
C PRO A 250 8.93 -12.98 24.46
N ASP A 251 9.51 -14.11 24.04
CA ASP A 251 8.89 -15.02 23.07
C ASP A 251 7.47 -15.45 23.44
N HIS A 252 7.22 -15.75 24.71
CA HIS A 252 5.89 -16.14 25.22
C HIS A 252 4.82 -15.04 25.15
N LYS A 253 5.19 -13.79 24.84
CA LYS A 253 4.27 -12.66 24.66
C LYS A 253 4.08 -12.27 23.19
N LYS A 254 4.81 -12.90 22.27
CA LYS A 254 4.60 -12.74 20.83
C LYS A 254 3.24 -13.34 20.45
N GLN A 255 2.56 -12.68 19.52
CA GLN A 255 1.21 -13.07 19.09
C GLN A 255 1.21 -13.30 17.58
N ALA A 256 0.22 -13.99 17.04
CA ALA A 256 0.02 -14.01 15.59
C ALA A 256 -0.35 -12.60 15.11
N GLN A 257 0.24 -12.16 14.00
CA GLN A 257 -0.16 -10.92 13.34
C GLN A 257 -1.54 -11.09 12.71
N ASP A 258 -2.41 -10.09 12.82
CA ASP A 258 -3.71 -10.11 12.15
C ASP A 258 -3.54 -9.65 10.70
N ILE A 259 -3.34 -10.60 9.78
CA ILE A 259 -3.13 -10.38 8.35
C ILE A 259 -4.39 -10.75 7.58
N LYS A 260 -4.80 -9.88 6.64
CA LYS A 260 -5.85 -10.22 5.66
C LYS A 260 -5.58 -9.58 4.31
N GLN A 261 -5.40 -10.43 3.30
CA GLN A 261 -5.16 -10.02 1.91
C GLN A 261 -6.35 -10.47 1.06
N VAL A 262 -7.14 -9.53 0.54
CA VAL A 262 -8.40 -9.81 -0.15
C VAL A 262 -8.31 -9.43 -1.62
N TRP A 263 -8.70 -10.36 -2.48
CA TRP A 263 -8.71 -10.20 -3.93
C TRP A 263 -10.05 -9.65 -4.42
N PHE A 264 -9.97 -8.64 -5.28
CA PHE A 264 -11.10 -7.91 -5.89
C PHE A 264 -10.99 -7.93 -7.41
N ALA A 265 -12.14 -7.88 -8.08
CA ALA A 265 -12.21 -7.80 -9.53
C ALA A 265 -11.66 -6.46 -10.04
N GLY A 266 -11.13 -6.48 -11.27
CA GLY A 266 -10.61 -5.33 -11.98
C GLY A 266 -9.10 -5.15 -11.91
N VAL A 267 -8.63 -4.13 -12.61
CA VAL A 267 -7.21 -3.78 -12.71
C VAL A 267 -6.78 -2.87 -11.56
N HIS A 268 -5.51 -2.48 -11.53
CA HIS A 268 -4.90 -1.70 -10.44
C HIS A 268 -5.75 -0.53 -9.90
N CYS A 269 -6.31 0.29 -10.80
CA CYS A 269 -7.13 1.45 -10.42
C CYS A 269 -8.61 1.11 -10.16
N ASP A 270 -9.10 -0.07 -10.55
CA ASP A 270 -10.40 -0.57 -10.12
C ASP A 270 -10.37 -0.95 -8.64
N VAL A 271 -9.19 -1.31 -8.10
CA VAL A 271 -9.01 -1.58 -6.67
C VAL A 271 -8.59 -0.35 -5.88
N GLY A 272 -7.63 0.41 -6.40
CA GLY A 272 -7.08 1.58 -5.71
C GLY A 272 -7.82 2.90 -5.95
N GLY A 273 -8.76 2.94 -6.90
CA GLY A 273 -9.37 4.18 -7.38
C GLY A 273 -8.49 4.94 -8.38
N GLY A 274 -9.01 6.06 -8.90
CA GLY A 274 -8.32 6.91 -9.89
C GLY A 274 -8.94 6.89 -11.30
N TYR A 275 -9.98 6.08 -11.54
CA TYR A 275 -10.87 6.26 -12.68
C TYR A 275 -11.86 7.41 -12.43
N LYS A 276 -12.61 7.80 -13.48
CA LYS A 276 -13.64 8.83 -13.35
C LYS A 276 -14.68 8.38 -12.34
N GLU A 277 -15.27 9.33 -11.63
CA GLU A 277 -16.26 8.99 -10.60
C GLU A 277 -17.46 8.24 -11.19
N THR A 278 -17.87 8.52 -12.42
CA THR A 278 -18.95 7.79 -13.13
C THR A 278 -18.66 6.32 -13.39
N GLU A 279 -17.39 5.93 -13.42
CA GLU A 279 -16.89 4.59 -13.73
C GLU A 279 -16.32 3.90 -12.45
N SER A 280 -16.41 4.57 -11.28
CA SER A 280 -15.68 4.18 -10.07
C SER A 280 -16.38 3.14 -9.18
N GLY A 281 -17.47 2.52 -9.64
CA GLY A 281 -18.31 1.62 -8.84
C GLY A 281 -17.55 0.44 -8.23
N GLU A 282 -16.63 -0.16 -8.99
CA GLU A 282 -15.78 -1.27 -8.52
C GLU A 282 -14.89 -0.87 -7.34
N SER A 283 -14.26 0.30 -7.45
CA SER A 283 -13.32 0.80 -6.44
C SER A 283 -13.97 1.09 -5.09
N LYS A 284 -15.30 1.15 -5.03
CA LYS A 284 -16.03 1.37 -3.78
C LYS A 284 -15.97 0.16 -2.86
N TYR A 285 -16.01 -1.08 -3.37
CA TYR A 285 -15.94 -2.26 -2.50
C TYR A 285 -14.62 -2.36 -1.73
N PRO A 286 -13.43 -2.25 -2.37
CA PRO A 286 -12.16 -2.17 -1.65
C PRO A 286 -12.07 -1.00 -0.67
N LEU A 287 -12.66 0.15 -1.01
CA LEU A 287 -12.69 1.32 -0.11
C LEU A 287 -13.52 1.04 1.14
N ILE A 288 -14.75 0.56 0.97
CA ILE A 288 -15.67 0.28 2.07
C ILE A 288 -15.08 -0.82 2.95
N TRP A 289 -14.56 -1.90 2.36
CA TRP A 289 -13.89 -2.97 3.08
C TRP A 289 -12.74 -2.43 3.96
N MET A 290 -11.87 -1.58 3.40
CA MET A 290 -10.77 -0.99 4.16
C MET A 290 -11.26 -0.06 5.28
N ILE A 291 -12.31 0.73 5.04
CA ILE A 291 -12.93 1.59 6.06
C ILE A 291 -13.48 0.74 7.21
N ASP A 292 -14.19 -0.34 6.90
CA ASP A 292 -14.77 -1.24 7.90
C ASP A 292 -13.69 -1.92 8.74
N GLU A 293 -12.62 -2.43 8.11
CA GLU A 293 -11.51 -3.05 8.84
C GLU A 293 -10.76 -2.04 9.73
N ALA A 294 -10.51 -0.83 9.23
CA ALA A 294 -9.89 0.24 10.02
C ALA A 294 -10.80 0.72 11.17
N ALA A 295 -12.11 0.78 10.95
CA ALA A 295 -13.09 1.15 11.97
C ALA A 295 -13.18 0.09 13.08
N LYS A 296 -13.16 -1.21 12.73
CA LYS A 296 -13.03 -2.32 13.70
C LYS A 296 -11.74 -2.21 14.51
N ALA A 297 -10.66 -1.74 13.89
CA ALA A 297 -9.39 -1.45 14.57
C ALA A 297 -9.40 -0.13 15.39
N GLY A 298 -10.52 0.59 15.47
CA GLY A 298 -10.71 1.77 16.32
C GLY A 298 -10.49 3.14 15.66
N LEU A 299 -10.36 3.20 14.33
CA LEU A 299 -10.19 4.47 13.60
C LEU A 299 -11.53 5.21 13.44
N ASN A 300 -11.53 6.53 13.61
CA ASN A 300 -12.77 7.33 13.57
C ASN A 300 -13.04 7.91 12.18
N PHE A 301 -14.25 7.66 11.67
CA PHE A 301 -14.73 8.17 10.40
C PHE A 301 -15.92 9.13 10.56
N ASN A 302 -16.13 9.98 9.56
CA ASN A 302 -17.34 10.77 9.41
C ASN A 302 -18.35 9.96 8.59
N THR A 303 -19.34 9.37 9.27
CA THR A 303 -20.38 8.52 8.65
C THR A 303 -21.09 9.21 7.50
N ARG A 304 -21.40 10.50 7.61
CA ARG A 304 -22.05 11.25 6.52
C ARG A 304 -21.16 11.29 5.29
N THR A 305 -19.84 11.37 5.46
CA THR A 305 -18.87 11.42 4.34
C THR A 305 -18.62 10.05 3.77
N VAL A 306 -18.59 9.01 4.59
CA VAL A 306 -18.57 7.61 4.13
C VAL A 306 -19.81 7.32 3.28
N ASN A 307 -21.01 7.65 3.77
CA ASN A 307 -22.26 7.44 3.05
C ASN A 307 -22.26 8.15 1.68
N HIS A 308 -21.75 9.38 1.62
CA HIS A 308 -21.73 10.15 0.37
C HIS A 308 -20.65 9.68 -0.61
N LEU A 309 -19.41 9.50 -0.15
CA LEU A 309 -18.26 9.18 -1.03
C LEU A 309 -18.14 7.70 -1.37
N ALA A 310 -18.37 6.82 -0.40
CA ALA A 310 -18.16 5.39 -0.54
C ALA A 310 -19.45 4.67 -0.98
N TRP A 311 -20.60 5.05 -0.40
CA TRP A 311 -21.89 4.43 -0.71
C TRP A 311 -22.70 5.17 -1.78
N GLY A 312 -22.24 6.31 -2.31
CA GLY A 312 -22.94 7.06 -3.35
C GLY A 312 -24.21 7.78 -2.90
N ILE A 313 -24.49 7.86 -1.58
CA ILE A 313 -25.72 8.45 -1.05
C ILE A 313 -25.66 9.99 -1.19
N GLN A 314 -26.48 10.52 -2.10
CA GLN A 314 -26.50 11.93 -2.43
C GLN A 314 -26.88 12.81 -1.22
N ARG A 315 -26.12 13.88 -1.00
CA ARG A 315 -26.45 14.89 0.01
C ARG A 315 -27.32 15.99 -0.59
N LYS A 316 -28.34 16.45 0.16
CA LYS A 316 -29.31 17.49 -0.25
C LYS A 316 -28.65 18.74 -0.87
N ASN A 317 -27.51 19.19 -0.36
CA ASN A 317 -26.86 20.44 -0.79
C ASN A 317 -25.47 20.24 -1.41
N SER A 318 -25.08 19.01 -1.78
CA SER A 318 -23.76 18.81 -2.39
C SER A 318 -23.84 18.91 -3.91
N PRO A 319 -22.97 19.72 -4.55
CA PRO A 319 -22.88 19.74 -6.01
C PRO A 319 -22.18 18.49 -6.58
N PHE A 320 -21.54 17.69 -5.73
CA PHE A 320 -20.83 16.49 -6.14
C PHE A 320 -21.71 15.25 -5.99
N LYS A 321 -21.78 14.46 -7.07
CA LYS A 321 -22.43 13.15 -7.11
C LYS A 321 -21.38 12.06 -7.16
N TYR A 322 -21.58 11.00 -6.39
CA TYR A 322 -20.70 9.83 -6.35
C TYR A 322 -21.52 8.60 -6.69
N VAL A 323 -20.92 7.64 -7.40
CA VAL A 323 -21.59 6.39 -7.76
C VAL A 323 -21.63 5.43 -6.56
N GLU A 324 -22.63 4.56 -6.55
CA GLU A 324 -22.77 3.49 -5.57
C GLU A 324 -21.78 2.34 -5.87
N PRO A 325 -21.44 1.49 -4.88
CA PRO A 325 -20.66 0.28 -5.14
C PRO A 325 -21.39 -0.65 -6.12
N GLY A 326 -20.69 -1.00 -7.20
CA GLY A 326 -21.21 -1.85 -8.29
C GLY A 326 -20.28 -3.01 -8.59
N TYR A 327 -20.85 -4.12 -9.09
CA TYR A 327 -20.12 -5.32 -9.54
C TYR A 327 -20.60 -5.85 -10.89
N THR A 328 -21.51 -5.14 -11.56
CA THR A 328 -22.05 -5.49 -12.88
C THR A 328 -21.56 -4.47 -13.91
N LYS A 329 -21.48 -4.83 -15.20
CA LYS A 329 -21.10 -3.90 -16.30
C LYS A 329 -21.85 -2.56 -16.27
N GLU A 330 -23.08 -2.54 -15.78
CA GLU A 330 -23.90 -1.32 -15.67
C GLU A 330 -23.53 -0.44 -14.46
N THR A 331 -23.06 -1.06 -13.37
CA THR A 331 -22.83 -0.37 -12.08
C THR A 331 -21.35 -0.24 -11.70
N GLY A 332 -20.49 -1.04 -12.34
CA GLY A 332 -19.04 -1.06 -12.15
C GLY A 332 -18.38 -1.61 -13.40
N GLU A 333 -17.86 -0.70 -14.23
CA GLU A 333 -17.12 -1.04 -15.43
C GLU A 333 -15.75 -1.62 -15.07
N LEU A 334 -15.41 -2.77 -15.66
CA LEU A 334 -14.06 -3.32 -15.57
C LEU A 334 -13.19 -2.71 -16.64
N HIS A 335 -12.08 -2.12 -16.23
CA HIS A 335 -11.18 -1.43 -17.15
C HIS A 335 -10.08 -2.35 -17.66
N ASN A 336 -9.56 -2.05 -18.85
CA ASN A 336 -8.35 -2.68 -19.36
C ASN A 336 -7.17 -1.70 -19.33
N SER A 337 -6.24 -1.92 -18.39
CA SER A 337 -5.04 -1.10 -18.24
C SER A 337 -3.96 -1.39 -19.30
N MET A 338 -4.10 -2.47 -20.08
CA MET A 338 -3.14 -2.92 -21.09
C MET A 338 -3.28 -2.12 -22.40
N THR A 339 -2.75 -0.91 -22.41
CA THR A 339 -2.68 -0.08 -23.63
C THR A 339 -1.69 -0.65 -24.65
N PRO A 340 -1.73 -0.22 -25.93
CA PRO A 340 -0.74 -0.65 -26.93
C PRO A 340 0.72 -0.39 -26.51
N ALA A 341 0.98 0.70 -25.78
CA ALA A 341 2.31 0.99 -25.25
C ALA A 341 2.74 -0.02 -24.17
N TRP A 342 1.83 -0.39 -23.26
CA TRP A 342 2.07 -1.45 -22.28
C TRP A 342 2.31 -2.79 -22.97
N ARG A 343 1.55 -3.09 -24.03
CA ARG A 343 1.70 -4.33 -24.79
C ARG A 343 3.09 -4.49 -25.40
N VAL A 344 3.74 -3.40 -25.82
CA VAL A 344 5.14 -3.45 -26.30
C VAL A 344 6.10 -3.83 -25.16
N LEU A 345 5.90 -3.26 -23.97
CA LEU A 345 6.75 -3.55 -22.80
C LEU A 345 6.62 -5.00 -22.32
N GLU A 346 5.46 -5.64 -22.52
CA GLU A 346 5.24 -7.06 -22.20
C GLU A 346 6.12 -8.03 -23.00
N TYR A 347 6.71 -7.59 -24.12
CA TYR A 347 7.62 -8.40 -24.93
C TYR A 347 9.10 -8.23 -24.55
N LEU A 348 9.41 -7.40 -23.56
CA LEU A 348 10.77 -7.28 -23.04
C LEU A 348 11.15 -8.51 -22.22
N PRO A 349 12.25 -9.22 -22.56
CA PRO A 349 12.69 -10.38 -21.80
C PRO A 349 12.99 -10.05 -20.35
N LYS A 350 12.42 -10.81 -19.41
CA LYS A 350 12.70 -10.72 -17.97
C LYS A 350 13.47 -11.94 -17.51
N SER A 351 14.30 -11.77 -16.48
CA SER A 351 15.01 -12.89 -15.87
C SER A 351 14.02 -13.92 -15.32
N ALA A 352 14.28 -15.21 -15.56
CA ALA A 352 13.42 -16.32 -15.16
C ALA A 352 13.17 -16.39 -13.64
N LYS A 353 14.05 -15.81 -12.81
CA LYS A 353 13.83 -15.68 -11.36
C LYS A 353 12.57 -14.88 -11.00
N TYR A 354 12.09 -14.05 -11.94
CA TYR A 354 10.90 -13.24 -11.75
C TYR A 354 9.63 -13.88 -12.30
N LYS A 355 9.72 -15.07 -12.92
CA LYS A 355 8.59 -15.79 -13.48
C LYS A 355 7.63 -16.23 -12.37
N GLU A 356 6.38 -15.79 -12.45
CA GLU A 356 5.31 -16.20 -11.54
C GLU A 356 4.40 -17.22 -12.21
N TRP A 357 4.10 -17.05 -13.50
CA TRP A 357 3.15 -17.89 -14.20
C TRP A 357 3.81 -19.18 -14.75
N PRO A 358 3.38 -20.38 -14.32
CA PRO A 358 4.06 -21.64 -14.63
C PRO A 358 4.24 -21.91 -16.13
N GLU A 359 3.22 -21.60 -16.93
CA GLU A 359 3.10 -21.87 -18.37
C GLU A 359 4.10 -21.08 -19.22
N ARG A 360 4.74 -20.03 -18.67
CA ARG A 360 5.74 -19.25 -19.41
C ARG A 360 7.03 -20.04 -19.60
N LYS A 361 7.43 -20.16 -20.87
CA LYS A 361 8.64 -20.86 -21.29
C LYS A 361 9.87 -20.02 -20.96
N VAL A 362 10.87 -20.67 -20.36
CA VAL A 362 12.16 -20.07 -20.07
C VAL A 362 13.16 -20.49 -21.14
N PHE A 363 13.86 -19.53 -21.72
CA PHE A 363 14.93 -19.75 -22.68
C PHE A 363 16.15 -18.92 -22.28
N LEU A 364 17.31 -19.57 -22.15
CA LEU A 364 18.59 -18.95 -21.74
C LEU A 364 18.50 -18.11 -20.45
N GLY A 365 17.67 -18.53 -19.49
CA GLY A 365 17.49 -17.82 -18.21
C GLY A 365 16.57 -16.59 -18.28
N PHE A 366 15.88 -16.39 -19.41
CA PHE A 366 14.89 -15.32 -19.60
C PHE A 366 13.53 -15.89 -20.02
N TYR A 367 12.47 -15.11 -19.81
CA TYR A 367 11.12 -15.41 -20.29
C TYR A 367 10.43 -14.13 -20.76
N ILE A 368 9.37 -14.29 -21.54
CA ILE A 368 8.50 -13.21 -22.00
C ILE A 368 7.23 -13.21 -21.14
N PRO A 369 6.92 -12.10 -20.42
CA PRO A 369 5.72 -12.01 -19.57
C PRO A 369 4.41 -12.11 -20.35
N ASP A 370 4.29 -11.39 -21.46
CA ASP A 370 3.15 -11.47 -22.39
C ASP A 370 1.78 -11.37 -21.70
N CYS A 371 1.56 -10.34 -20.86
CA CYS A 371 0.32 -10.17 -20.09
C CYS A 371 -0.01 -11.36 -19.16
N GLU A 372 1.00 -11.96 -18.52
CA GLU A 372 0.76 -13.03 -17.56
C GLU A 372 -0.20 -12.59 -16.43
N PRO A 373 -1.20 -13.41 -16.07
CA PRO A 373 -2.03 -13.17 -14.91
C PRO A 373 -1.22 -13.24 -13.61
N ARG A 374 -1.76 -12.64 -12.54
CA ARG A 374 -1.23 -12.82 -11.19
C ARG A 374 -1.58 -14.19 -10.67
N VAL A 375 -0.67 -14.83 -9.94
CA VAL A 375 -0.96 -16.08 -9.24
C VAL A 375 -1.76 -15.76 -7.99
N ILE A 376 -2.91 -16.42 -7.82
CA ILE A 376 -3.70 -16.35 -6.59
C ILE A 376 -3.53 -17.69 -5.87
N PRO A 377 -3.05 -17.70 -4.61
CA PRO A 377 -2.84 -18.96 -3.89
C PRO A 377 -4.15 -19.65 -3.54
N GLU A 378 -4.13 -20.98 -3.44
CA GLU A 378 -5.26 -21.75 -2.90
C GLU A 378 -5.57 -21.31 -1.46
N GLY A 379 -6.85 -21.22 -1.11
CA GLY A 379 -7.30 -20.70 0.17
C GLY A 379 -7.23 -19.17 0.31
N ALA A 380 -6.87 -18.44 -0.76
CA ALA A 380 -6.87 -16.97 -0.74
C ALA A 380 -8.25 -16.40 -0.39
N HIS A 381 -8.27 -15.20 0.18
CA HIS A 381 -9.51 -14.49 0.44
C HIS A 381 -10.00 -13.76 -0.81
N VAL A 382 -11.17 -14.11 -1.32
CA VAL A 382 -11.78 -13.47 -2.48
C VAL A 382 -13.05 -12.75 -2.05
N HIS A 383 -13.20 -11.49 -2.45
CA HIS A 383 -14.38 -10.71 -2.10
C HIS A 383 -15.63 -11.25 -2.80
N GLU A 384 -16.76 -11.31 -2.10
CA GLU A 384 -18.02 -11.86 -2.61
C GLU A 384 -18.52 -11.15 -3.88
N SER A 385 -18.16 -9.88 -4.10
CA SER A 385 -18.47 -9.16 -5.35
C SER A 385 -17.90 -9.85 -6.60
N VAL A 386 -16.75 -10.52 -6.50
CA VAL A 386 -16.14 -11.28 -7.61
C VAL A 386 -17.03 -12.46 -7.99
N VAL A 387 -17.47 -13.24 -6.99
CA VAL A 387 -18.35 -14.40 -7.20
C VAL A 387 -19.70 -13.97 -7.77
N LYS A 388 -20.26 -12.87 -7.25
CA LYS A 388 -21.52 -12.31 -7.75
C LYS A 388 -21.40 -11.80 -9.19
N ARG A 389 -20.28 -11.17 -9.55
CA ARG A 389 -20.00 -10.80 -10.93
C ARG A 389 -19.95 -12.04 -11.82
N MET A 390 -19.16 -13.06 -11.48
CA MET A 390 -19.05 -14.28 -12.30
C MET A 390 -20.41 -14.96 -12.55
N ALA A 391 -21.34 -14.86 -11.59
CA ALA A 391 -22.68 -15.40 -11.72
C ALA A 391 -23.59 -14.58 -12.66
N VAL A 392 -23.40 -13.25 -12.72
CA VAL A 392 -24.19 -12.34 -13.55
C VAL A 392 -23.58 -12.15 -14.95
N GLU A 393 -22.26 -12.27 -15.05
CA GLU A 393 -21.47 -12.06 -16.27
C GLU A 393 -20.69 -13.33 -16.62
N PRO A 394 -21.25 -14.23 -17.45
CA PRO A 394 -20.59 -15.48 -17.84
C PRO A 394 -19.24 -15.29 -18.54
N GLU A 395 -19.00 -14.12 -19.14
CA GLU A 395 -17.73 -13.76 -19.79
C GLU A 395 -16.60 -13.47 -18.80
N TYR A 396 -16.93 -13.10 -17.56
CA TYR A 396 -15.95 -12.84 -16.53
C TYR A 396 -15.60 -14.14 -15.79
N GLN A 397 -14.60 -14.85 -16.29
CA GLN A 397 -14.04 -16.06 -15.68
C GLN A 397 -12.51 -15.90 -15.56
N PRO A 398 -12.02 -15.27 -14.48
CA PRO A 398 -10.59 -15.05 -14.30
C PRO A 398 -9.83 -16.38 -14.28
N VAL A 399 -8.89 -16.54 -15.21
CA VAL A 399 -8.12 -17.78 -15.37
C VAL A 399 -7.21 -18.09 -14.19
N ASN A 400 -6.94 -17.11 -13.35
CA ASN A 400 -6.10 -17.18 -12.17
C ASN A 400 -6.87 -17.38 -10.86
N LEU A 401 -8.20 -17.51 -10.91
CA LEU A 401 -8.97 -17.80 -9.71
C LEU A 401 -8.70 -19.25 -9.26
N PRO A 402 -8.35 -19.49 -7.97
CA PRO A 402 -8.07 -20.82 -7.47
C PRO A 402 -9.37 -21.64 -7.37
N LYS A 403 -9.24 -22.95 -7.23
CA LYS A 403 -10.41 -23.83 -7.06
C LYS A 403 -11.07 -23.61 -5.71
N ASP A 404 -10.25 -23.48 -4.67
CA ASP A 404 -10.68 -23.27 -3.31
C ASP A 404 -10.25 -21.88 -2.83
N PHE A 405 -11.21 -21.07 -2.38
CA PHE A 405 -10.96 -19.75 -1.81
C PHE A 405 -11.93 -19.44 -0.68
N VAL A 406 -11.49 -18.58 0.24
CA VAL A 406 -12.31 -18.10 1.36
C VAL A 406 -13.08 -16.87 0.92
N LYS A 407 -14.41 -16.94 0.95
CA LYS A 407 -15.27 -15.81 0.57
C LYS A 407 -15.30 -14.75 1.67
N VAL A 408 -14.95 -13.52 1.33
CA VAL A 408 -15.14 -12.34 2.19
C VAL A 408 -16.49 -11.71 1.88
N PRO A 409 -17.41 -11.58 2.84
CA PRO A 409 -18.76 -11.09 2.59
C PRO A 409 -18.76 -9.63 2.16
N MET A 410 -19.72 -9.25 1.31
CA MET A 410 -19.92 -7.84 0.95
C MET A 410 -20.35 -7.02 2.17
N PRO A 411 -19.97 -5.73 2.21
CA PRO A 411 -20.42 -4.84 3.27
C PRO A 411 -21.94 -4.63 3.20
N VAL A 412 -22.56 -4.39 4.35
CA VAL A 412 -23.99 -4.10 4.45
C VAL A 412 -24.21 -2.61 4.21
N PRO A 413 -25.05 -2.21 3.24
CA PRO A 413 -25.38 -0.81 3.02
C PRO A 413 -25.92 -0.15 4.30
N PRO A 414 -25.61 1.13 4.56
CA PRO A 414 -26.21 1.84 5.67
C PRO A 414 -27.74 1.81 5.49
N ARG A 415 -28.47 1.49 6.56
CA ARG A 415 -29.94 1.57 6.54
C ARG A 415 -30.32 2.98 6.12
N GLY A 416 -31.09 3.13 5.06
CA GLY A 416 -31.53 4.43 4.60
C GLY A 416 -32.19 5.17 5.76
N GLU A 417 -31.71 6.38 6.06
CA GLU A 417 -32.55 7.40 6.68
C GLU A 417 -33.60 7.80 5.65
N ALA A 418 -34.54 6.88 5.39
CA ALA A 418 -35.82 7.22 4.83
C ALA A 418 -36.60 7.91 5.96
N GLU A 419 -36.78 9.22 5.80
CA GLU A 419 -37.73 10.08 6.52
C GLU A 419 -37.47 10.35 8.01
N GLY A 420 -37.21 11.63 8.34
CA GLY A 420 -37.24 12.12 9.72
C GLY A 420 -36.32 13.30 10.01
N VAL A 421 -36.65 14.48 9.46
CA VAL A 421 -37.05 15.76 10.12
C VAL A 421 -37.02 16.86 9.07
#